data_AF-A0A832L594-F1
#
_entry.id   AF-A0A832L594-F1
#
_cell.length_a   1.000
_cell.length_b   1.000
_cell.length_c   1.000
_cell.angle_alpha   90.00
_cell.angle_beta   90.00
_cell.angle_gamma   90.00
#
_symmetry.space_group_name_H-M   'P 1'
#
loop_
_entity.id
_entity.type
_entity.pdbx_description
1 polymer ?
#
loop_
_entity_poly.entity_id
_entity_poly.type
_entity_poly.pdbx_seq_one_letter_code
_entity_poly.pdbx_strand_id
1 'polypeptide(L)'
;MIQRIQTLYLAIALGLMVSIFFGIYATYIPFVILTGAVCALLLLTIFLFRVRKIQIRLCIYISLILLGQQIWMGAVYFTNFMHVSFPVSTVFPLIAIILIILALRAIGSDEALVRSYERLRSKSGKK
;
A
#
# COMPACT_ATOMS: atom_id res chain seq x y z
N MET A 1 5.17 20.22 -5.73
CA MET A 1 4.55 19.35 -6.76
C MET A 1 3.96 18.13 -6.07
N ILE A 2 2.72 18.25 -5.60
CA ILE A 2 2.09 17.29 -4.67
C ILE A 2 1.31 16.16 -5.37
N GLN A 3 1.26 16.13 -6.71
CA GLN A 3 0.45 15.16 -7.44
C GLN A 3 1.33 14.25 -8.28
N ARG A 4 1.95 13.29 -7.59
CA ARG A 4 2.32 12.03 -8.23
C ARG A 4 1.08 11.15 -8.10
N ILE A 5 0.56 10.63 -9.21
CA ILE A 5 -0.57 9.65 -9.27
C ILE A 5 -0.41 8.54 -8.22
N GLN A 6 0.82 8.18 -7.89
CA GLN A 6 1.19 7.32 -6.76
C GLN A 6 0.55 7.71 -5.41
N THR A 7 0.60 9.00 -5.02
CA THR A 7 0.05 9.45 -3.73
C THR A 7 -1.46 9.27 -3.68
N LEU A 8 -2.15 9.39 -4.82
CA LEU A 8 -3.57 9.11 -4.94
C LEU A 8 -3.86 7.63 -4.70
N TYR A 9 -3.11 6.71 -5.33
CA TYR A 9 -3.29 5.27 -5.09
C TYR A 9 -3.02 4.87 -3.64
N LEU A 10 -1.97 5.42 -3.02
CA LEU A 10 -1.67 5.17 -1.61
C LEU A 10 -2.73 5.77 -0.67
N ALA A 11 -3.27 6.94 -0.99
CA ALA A 11 -4.36 7.55 -0.21
C ALA A 11 -5.68 6.77 -0.33
N ILE A 12 -6.01 6.27 -1.52
CA ILE A 12 -7.17 5.38 -1.71
C ILE A 12 -6.98 4.08 -0.94
N ALA A 13 -5.79 3.46 -1.02
CA ALA A 13 -5.47 2.26 -0.27
C ALA A 13 -5.58 2.49 1.25
N LEU A 14 -5.11 3.64 1.75
CA LEU A 14 -5.29 4.06 3.14
C LEU A 14 -6.78 4.15 3.49
N GLY A 15 -7.59 4.83 2.68
CA GLY A 15 -9.03 4.97 2.92
C GLY A 15 -9.75 3.62 2.99
N LEU A 16 -9.40 2.68 2.11
CA LEU A 16 -9.92 1.31 2.13
C LEU A 16 -9.47 0.53 3.37
N MET A 17 -8.25 0.75 3.85
CA MET A 17 -7.77 0.11 5.09
C MET A 17 -8.45 0.69 6.33
N VAL A 18 -8.67 2.01 6.35
CA VAL A 18 -9.38 2.69 7.44
C VAL A 18 -10.84 2.24 7.50
N SER A 19 -11.50 1.99 6.37
CA SER A 19 -12.90 1.51 6.39
C SER A 19 -13.05 0.10 6.99
N ILE A 20 -11.99 -0.73 6.99
CA ILE A 20 -11.98 -2.04 7.65
C ILE A 20 -12.14 -1.91 9.18
N PHE A 21 -11.68 -0.80 9.78
CA PHE A 21 -11.84 -0.53 11.21
C PHE A 21 -13.29 -0.37 11.67
N PHE A 22 -14.22 -0.09 10.75
CA PHE A 22 -15.64 0.04 11.07
C PHE A 22 -16.42 -1.25 10.76
N GLY A 23 -15.75 -2.32 10.30
CA GLY A 23 -16.37 -3.60 9.95
C GLY A 23 -16.31 -4.66 11.06
N ILE A 24 -16.82 -5.86 10.77
CA ILE A 24 -16.87 -7.02 11.70
C ILE A 24 -15.47 -7.38 12.24
N TYR A 25 -14.42 -7.11 11.47
CA TYR A 25 -13.03 -7.35 11.86
C TYR A 25 -12.51 -6.45 12.99
N ALA A 26 -13.22 -5.35 13.30
CA ALA A 26 -12.89 -4.44 14.39
C ALA A 26 -12.99 -5.09 15.79
N THR A 27 -13.74 -6.17 15.90
CA THR A 27 -13.89 -6.93 17.15
C THR A 27 -12.66 -7.80 17.44
N TYR A 28 -11.87 -8.15 16.42
CA TYR A 28 -10.69 -8.99 16.58
C TYR A 28 -9.44 -8.15 16.83
N ILE A 29 -9.04 -8.06 18.11
CA ILE A 29 -7.89 -7.26 18.56
C ILE A 29 -6.61 -7.47 17.71
N PRO A 30 -6.19 -8.71 17.36
CA PRO A 30 -4.99 -8.90 16.54
C PRO A 30 -5.10 -8.29 15.14
N PHE A 31 -6.28 -8.34 14.52
CA PHE A 31 -6.54 -7.76 13.21
C PHE A 31 -6.53 -6.24 13.24
N VAL A 32 -7.10 -5.65 14.30
CA VAL A 32 -7.11 -4.20 14.52
C VAL A 32 -5.70 -3.65 14.64
N ILE A 33 -4.84 -4.31 15.44
CA ILE A 33 -3.44 -3.91 15.63
C ILE A 33 -2.69 -3.97 14.28
N LEU A 34 -2.84 -5.06 13.54
CA LEU A 34 -2.18 -5.24 12.25
C LEU A 34 -2.64 -4.20 11.22
N THR A 35 -3.95 -3.97 11.12
CA THR A 35 -4.52 -2.97 10.20
C THR A 35 -4.09 -1.55 10.58
N GLY A 36 -3.97 -1.25 11.88
CA GLY A 36 -3.45 0.02 12.38
C GLY A 36 -1.99 0.23 12.04
N ALA A 37 -1.16 -0.81 12.19
CA ALA A 37 0.23 -0.76 11.76
C ALA A 37 0.36 -0.50 10.25
N VAL A 38 -0.47 -1.16 9.43
CA VAL A 38 -0.51 -0.92 7.98
C VAL A 38 -0.93 0.51 7.64
N CYS A 39 -1.97 1.05 8.30
CA CYS A 39 -2.39 2.44 8.09
C CYS A 39 -1.29 3.43 8.47
N ALA A 40 -0.61 3.22 9.60
CA ALA A 40 0.51 4.05 10.02
C ALA A 40 1.67 3.99 9.02
N LEU A 41 2.00 2.79 8.51
CA LEU A 41 3.02 2.62 7.47
C LEU A 41 2.61 3.34 6.17
N LEU A 42 1.37 3.23 5.72
CA LEU A 42 0.88 3.93 4.53
C LEU A 42 0.98 5.44 4.69
N LEU A 43 0.57 6.00 5.84
CA LEU A 43 0.74 7.43 6.14
C LEU A 43 2.21 7.83 6.11
N LEU A 44 3.08 7.08 6.78
CA LEU A 44 4.52 7.34 6.77
C LEU A 44 5.06 7.32 5.34
N THR A 45 4.62 6.37 4.52
CA THR A 45 5.02 6.25 3.11
C THR A 45 4.55 7.44 2.26
N ILE A 46 3.40 8.03 2.57
CA ILE A 46 2.90 9.27 1.93
C ILE A 46 3.79 10.47 2.32
N PHE A 47 4.14 10.61 3.60
CA PHE A 47 5.03 11.68 4.06
C PHE A 47 6.48 11.52 3.59
N LEU A 48 6.93 10.28 3.33
CA LEU A 48 8.29 9.97 2.86
C LEU A 48 8.50 10.23 1.35
N PHE A 49 7.78 11.19 0.77
CA PHE A 49 7.85 11.54 -0.67
C PHE A 49 9.22 12.04 -1.13
N ARG A 50 10.08 12.47 -0.20
CA ARG A 50 11.42 13.01 -0.53
C ARG A 50 12.41 11.94 -0.98
N VAL A 51 12.26 10.69 -0.52
CA VAL A 51 13.24 9.60 -0.72
C VAL A 51 12.62 8.40 -1.44
N ARG A 52 12.56 8.49 -2.78
CA ARG A 52 11.90 7.52 -3.66
C ARG A 52 12.38 6.07 -3.45
N LYS A 53 13.67 5.85 -3.22
CA LYS A 53 14.25 4.52 -2.97
C LYS A 53 13.74 3.85 -1.69
N ILE A 54 13.39 4.63 -0.65
CA ILE A 54 12.83 4.10 0.59
C ILE A 54 11.33 3.86 0.40
N GLN A 55 10.65 4.77 -0.29
CA GLN A 55 9.22 4.65 -0.59
C GLN A 55 8.89 3.38 -1.38
N ILE A 56 9.70 3.04 -2.39
CA ILE A 56 9.58 1.78 -3.17
C ILE A 56 9.72 0.56 -2.26
N ARG A 57 10.73 0.52 -1.39
CA ARG A 57 10.94 -0.60 -0.46
C ARG A 57 9.79 -0.74 0.54
N LEU A 58 9.31 0.38 1.10
CA LEU A 58 8.17 0.40 2.01
C LEU A 58 6.89 -0.11 1.34
N CYS A 59 6.60 0.30 0.10
CA CYS A 59 5.44 -0.21 -0.64
C CYS A 59 5.50 -1.73 -0.83
N ILE A 60 6.68 -2.29 -1.13
CA ILE A 60 6.86 -3.75 -1.24
C ILE A 60 6.58 -4.43 0.10
N TYR A 61 7.12 -3.90 1.21
CA TYR A 61 6.87 -4.46 2.54
C TYR A 61 5.39 -4.38 2.94
N ILE A 62 4.72 -3.25 2.67
CA ILE A 62 3.28 -3.08 2.96
C ILE A 62 2.46 -4.08 2.14
N SER A 63 2.77 -4.25 0.86
CA SER A 63 2.09 -5.25 0.01
C SER A 63 2.26 -6.66 0.56
N LEU A 64 3.43 -7.00 1.10
CA LEU A 64 3.72 -8.32 1.65
C LEU A 64 2.99 -8.55 2.99
N ILE A 65 2.92 -7.53 3.84
CA ILE A 65 2.13 -7.56 5.08
C ILE A 65 0.65 -7.74 4.77
N LEU A 66 0.10 -7.02 3.78
CA LEU A 66 -1.29 -7.16 3.36
C LEU A 66 -1.59 -8.56 2.78
N LEU A 67 -0.66 -9.15 2.03
CA LEU A 67 -0.79 -10.54 1.58
C LEU A 67 -0.85 -11.51 2.77
N GLY A 68 0.02 -11.32 3.77
CA GLY A 68 -0.01 -12.10 5.01
C GLY A 68 -1.33 -11.96 5.77
N GLN A 69 -1.83 -10.72 5.89
CA GLN A 69 -3.13 -10.43 6.49
C GLN A 69 -4.26 -11.17 5.74
N GLN A 70 -4.17 -11.25 4.41
CA GLN A 70 -5.19 -11.89 3.60
C GLN A 70 -5.19 -13.40 3.67
N ILE A 71 -3.99 -14.01 3.76
CA ILE A 71 -3.85 -15.44 4.04
C ILE A 71 -4.40 -15.76 5.43
N TRP A 72 -4.13 -14.91 6.43
CA TRP A 72 -4.68 -15.09 7.78
C TRP A 72 -6.21 -15.03 7.77
N MET A 73 -6.82 -14.02 7.14
CA MET A 73 -8.29 -13.94 7.04
C MET A 73 -8.87 -15.17 6.37
N GLY A 74 -8.23 -15.65 5.30
CA GLY A 74 -8.60 -16.90 4.64
C GLY A 74 -8.53 -18.11 5.58
N ALA A 75 -7.43 -18.29 6.31
CA ALA A 75 -7.25 -19.40 7.25
C ALA A 75 -8.29 -19.38 8.38
N VAL A 76 -8.61 -18.21 8.94
CA VAL A 76 -9.66 -18.04 9.96
C VAL A 76 -11.04 -18.39 9.38
N TYR A 77 -11.31 -18.01 8.14
CA TYR A 77 -12.56 -18.39 7.48
C TYR A 77 -12.65 -19.91 7.23
N PHE A 78 -11.58 -20.52 6.72
CA PHE A 78 -11.52 -21.97 6.49
C PHE A 78 -11.68 -22.80 7.77
N THR A 79 -11.23 -22.28 8.90
CA THR A 79 -11.35 -22.97 10.21
C THR A 79 -12.70 -22.75 10.88
N ASN A 80 -13.42 -21.67 10.56
CA ASN A 80 -14.70 -21.30 11.18
C ASN A 80 -15.88 -21.36 10.18
N PHE A 81 -15.80 -22.27 9.20
CA PHE A 81 -16.67 -22.38 8.01
C PHE A 81 -18.18 -22.32 8.25
N MET A 82 -18.64 -22.55 9.49
CA MET A 82 -20.06 -22.69 9.84
C MET A 82 -20.70 -21.44 10.45
N HIS A 83 -19.94 -20.42 10.87
CA HIS A 83 -20.48 -19.33 11.72
C HIS A 83 -20.13 -17.90 11.30
N VAL A 84 -19.34 -17.69 10.25
CA VAL A 84 -18.87 -16.35 9.88
C VAL A 84 -19.39 -15.98 8.49
N SER A 85 -20.36 -15.07 8.42
CA SER A 85 -20.73 -14.42 7.15
C SER A 85 -19.50 -13.73 6.56
N PHE A 86 -19.29 -13.85 5.25
CA PHE A 86 -18.14 -13.23 4.57
C PHE A 86 -18.48 -11.76 4.23
N PRO A 87 -18.02 -10.77 5.01
CA PRO A 87 -18.32 -9.38 4.71
C PRO A 87 -17.57 -8.95 3.44
N VAL A 88 -18.12 -7.98 2.72
CA VAL A 88 -17.47 -7.38 1.54
C VAL A 88 -16.10 -6.77 1.90
N SER A 89 -15.93 -6.36 3.16
CA SER A 89 -14.70 -5.84 3.74
C SER A 89 -13.50 -6.78 3.58
N THR A 90 -13.71 -8.08 3.47
CA THR A 90 -12.64 -9.07 3.28
C THR A 90 -11.92 -8.92 1.96
N VAL A 91 -12.55 -8.29 0.95
CA VAL A 91 -11.92 -8.07 -0.37
C VAL A 91 -11.03 -6.82 -0.36
N PHE A 92 -11.19 -5.92 0.62
CA PHE A 92 -10.47 -4.64 0.66
C PHE A 92 -8.95 -4.77 0.73
N PRO A 93 -8.34 -5.70 1.50
CA PRO A 93 -6.90 -5.94 1.46
C PRO A 93 -6.39 -6.38 0.09
N LEU A 94 -7.18 -7.18 -0.65
CA LEU A 94 -6.84 -7.59 -2.01
C LEU A 94 -6.81 -6.39 -2.97
N ILE A 95 -7.81 -5.51 -2.88
CA ILE A 95 -7.86 -4.28 -3.68
C ILE A 95 -6.71 -3.34 -3.31
N ALA A 96 -6.40 -3.19 -2.02
CA ALA A 96 -5.29 -2.37 -1.55
C ALA A 96 -3.94 -2.86 -2.09
N ILE A 97 -3.70 -4.17 -2.17
CA ILE A 97 -2.50 -4.73 -2.78
C ILE A 97 -2.37 -4.31 -4.25
N ILE A 98 -3.46 -4.39 -5.02
CA ILE A 98 -3.47 -3.96 -6.44
C ILE A 98 -3.11 -2.48 -6.54
N LEU A 99 -3.70 -1.63 -5.70
CA LEU A 99 -3.40 -0.19 -5.66
C LEU A 99 -1.95 0.08 -5.30
N ILE A 100 -1.36 -0.65 -4.35
CA ILE A 100 0.05 -0.51 -3.96
C ILE A 100 0.98 -0.94 -5.09
N ILE A 101 0.66 -2.01 -5.83
CA ILE A 101 1.45 -2.44 -7.00
C ILE A 101 1.39 -1.37 -8.10
N LEU A 102 0.21 -0.79 -8.36
CA LEU A 102 0.08 0.31 -9.32
C LEU A 102 0.87 1.54 -8.87
N ALA A 103 0.79 1.88 -7.57
CA ALA A 103 1.59 2.95 -6.97
C ALA A 103 3.09 2.68 -7.18
N LEU A 104 3.57 1.46 -6.93
CA LEU A 104 4.96 1.03 -7.11
C LEU A 104 5.45 1.27 -8.55
N ARG A 105 4.65 0.86 -9.54
CA ARG A 105 4.98 1.06 -10.96
C ARG A 105 5.07 2.53 -11.32
N ALA A 106 4.17 3.36 -10.79
CA ALA A 106 4.22 4.81 -10.98
C ALA A 106 5.50 5.42 -10.40
N ILE A 107 5.93 5.03 -9.18
CA ILE A 107 7.19 5.54 -8.57
C ILE A 107 8.41 5.18 -9.43
N GLY A 108 8.45 3.92 -9.90
CA GLY A 108 9.59 3.42 -10.67
C GLY A 108 9.75 4.15 -12.01
N SER A 109 8.64 4.38 -12.72
CA SER A 109 8.63 5.18 -13.95
C SER A 109 9.14 6.61 -13.68
N ASP A 110 8.68 7.21 -12.58
CA ASP A 110 9.04 8.56 -12.20
C ASP A 110 10.51 8.71 -11.79
N GLU A 111 11.11 7.67 -11.21
CA GLU A 111 12.55 7.62 -10.95
C GLU A 111 13.36 7.47 -12.25
N ALA A 112 12.89 6.64 -13.18
CA ALA A 112 13.54 6.45 -14.48
C ALA A 112 13.57 7.73 -15.31
N LEU A 113 12.47 8.49 -15.33
CA LEU A 113 12.37 9.80 -16.01
C LEU A 113 13.31 10.84 -15.40
N VAL A 114 13.43 10.89 -14.07
CA VAL A 114 14.37 11.83 -13.43
C VAL A 114 15.82 11.47 -13.76
N ARG A 115 16.16 10.18 -13.73
CA ARG A 115 17.50 9.71 -14.10
C ARG A 115 17.83 9.95 -15.57
N SER A 116 16.86 9.85 -16.49
CA SER A 116 17.10 10.13 -17.90
C SER A 116 17.35 11.62 -18.15
N TYR A 117 16.63 12.51 -17.45
CA TYR A 117 16.84 13.95 -17.53
C TYR A 117 18.21 14.38 -16.99
N GLU A 118 18.64 13.82 -15.85
CA GLU A 118 19.99 14.05 -15.31
C GLU A 118 21.11 13.65 -16.29
N ARG A 119 20.94 12.53 -17.01
CA ARG A 119 21.90 12.09 -18.04
C ARG A 119 21.99 13.04 -19.24
N LEU A 120 20.87 13.62 -19.66
CA LEU A 120 20.86 14.60 -20.77
C LEU A 120 21.52 15.92 -20.35
N ARG A 121 21.21 16.40 -19.14
CA ARG A 121 21.81 17.61 -18.59
C ARG A 121 23.32 17.49 -18.40
N SER A 122 23.84 16.35 -17.96
CA SER A 122 25.29 16.16 -17.77
C SER A 122 26.08 16.13 -19.09
N LYS A 123 25.45 15.69 -20.20
CA LYS A 123 26.04 15.77 -21.54
C LYS A 123 26.02 17.19 -22.11
N SER A 124 24.99 17.98 -21.83
CA SER A 124 24.86 19.34 -22.35
C SER A 124 25.84 20.35 -21.71
N GLY A 125 26.27 20.13 -20.46
CA GLY A 125 27.21 21.01 -19.76
C GLY A 125 28.69 20.78 -20.09
N LYS A 126 29.00 19.90 -21.07
CA LYS A 126 30.37 19.60 -21.53
C LYS A 126 30.72 20.24 -22.88
N LYS A 127 29.94 21.21 -23.35
CA LYS A 127 30.25 22.04 -24.53
C LYS A 127 30.64 23.45 -24.11
#